data_AF-A0A5P6AAG6-F1
#
_entry.id   AF-A0A5P6AAG6-F1
#
_cell.length_a   1.000
_cell.length_b   1.000
_cell.length_c   1.000
_cell.angle_alpha   90.00
_cell.angle_beta   90.00
_cell.angle_gamma   90.00
#
_symmetry.space_group_name_H-M   'P 1'
#
loop_
_entity.id
_entity.type
_entity.pdbx_description
1 polymer ?
#
loop_
_entity_poly.entity_id
_entity_poly.type
_entity_poly.pdbx_seq_one_letter_code
_entity_poly.pdbx_strand_id
1 'polypeptide(L)'
;MRTTIIESPERFFAYNNGISATAMNVSIESTADGQRLIAASDFQIINGGQTTASLSNTRHKDKSDLNAIFVQMKLTVIEKIPEEDATILIQDISRSSNSQNKVSDADFFSTHPFHIWIERCSQQLYARAIDGSQYDTKWFYERARGQYFQNKCT
;
A
#
# COMPACT_ATOMS: atom_id res chain seq x y z
N MET A 1 4.91 11.61 -3.88
CA MET A 1 3.95 11.48 -5.01
C MET A 1 4.04 12.62 -6.01
N ARG A 2 3.87 13.90 -5.62
CA ARG A 2 3.99 15.05 -6.55
C ARG A 2 5.30 15.05 -7.35
N THR A 3 6.45 14.87 -6.69
CA THR A 3 7.75 14.82 -7.37
C THR A 3 7.79 13.75 -8.46
N THR A 4 7.29 12.55 -8.19
CA THR A 4 7.18 11.47 -9.19
C THR A 4 6.28 11.87 -10.36
N ILE A 5 5.15 12.54 -10.12
CA ILE A 5 4.25 13.01 -11.18
C ILE A 5 4.96 13.97 -12.14
N ILE A 6 5.83 14.85 -11.61
CA ILE A 6 6.49 15.90 -12.39
C ILE A 6 7.78 15.40 -13.05
N GLU A 7 8.62 14.67 -12.31
CA GLU A 7 9.99 14.34 -12.72
C GLU A 7 10.10 12.96 -13.37
N SER A 8 9.19 12.02 -13.06
CA SER A 8 9.25 10.64 -13.56
C SER A 8 7.84 10.02 -13.64
N PRO A 9 6.92 10.60 -14.43
CA PRO A 9 5.51 10.19 -14.48
C PRO A 9 5.32 8.71 -14.83
N GLU A 10 6.21 8.14 -15.63
CA GLU A 10 6.22 6.72 -15.99
C GLU A 10 6.42 5.78 -14.80
N ARG A 11 7.07 6.27 -13.74
CA ARG A 11 7.28 5.50 -12.49
C ARG A 11 6.11 5.60 -11.54
N PHE A 12 5.15 6.52 -11.80
CA PHE A 12 4.03 6.74 -10.90
C PHE A 12 3.27 5.44 -10.65
N PHE A 13 3.03 4.65 -11.70
CA PHE A 13 2.37 3.35 -11.61
C PHE A 13 2.98 2.43 -10.56
N ALA A 14 4.31 2.39 -10.45
CA ALA A 14 5.03 1.51 -9.52
C ALA A 14 5.07 2.05 -8.07
N TYR A 15 4.91 3.36 -7.87
CA TYR A 15 5.07 3.99 -6.55
C TYR A 15 3.76 4.39 -5.87
N ASN A 16 2.64 4.31 -6.58
CA ASN A 16 1.33 4.60 -6.02
C ASN A 16 0.57 3.31 -5.70
N ASN A 17 -0.27 3.34 -4.67
CA ASN A 17 -1.07 2.20 -4.24
C ASN A 17 -2.32 1.96 -5.11
N GLY A 18 -2.50 2.73 -6.17
CA GLY A 18 -3.66 2.67 -7.04
C GLY A 18 -4.89 3.36 -6.46
N ILE A 19 -6.05 2.92 -6.96
CA ILE A 19 -7.38 3.22 -6.46
C ILE A 19 -8.17 1.93 -6.29
N SER A 20 -9.12 1.92 -5.36
CA SER A 20 -10.16 0.89 -5.30
C SER A 20 -11.50 1.55 -5.51
N ALA A 21 -12.32 0.96 -6.36
CA ALA A 21 -13.61 1.49 -6.74
C ALA A 21 -14.70 0.43 -6.74
N THR A 22 -15.94 0.88 -6.55
CA THR A 22 -17.15 0.09 -6.69
C THR A 22 -18.00 0.64 -7.83
N ALA A 23 -18.77 -0.23 -8.48
CA ALA A 23 -19.76 0.15 -9.48
C ALA A 23 -20.93 -0.83 -9.43
N MET A 24 -22.13 -0.40 -9.84
CA MET A 24 -23.29 -1.29 -9.94
C MET A 24 -23.27 -2.09 -11.25
N ASN A 25 -22.93 -1.45 -12.36
CA ASN A 25 -22.78 -2.09 -13.66
C ASN A 25 -21.53 -1.58 -14.37
N VAL A 26 -20.99 -2.41 -15.25
CA VAL A 26 -19.85 -2.07 -16.11
C VAL A 26 -20.10 -2.50 -17.54
N SER A 27 -19.58 -1.72 -18.49
CA SER A 27 -19.52 -2.09 -19.90
C SER A 27 -18.08 -2.26 -20.30
N ILE A 28 -17.75 -3.44 -20.81
CA ILE A 28 -16.39 -3.82 -21.20
C ILE A 28 -16.42 -4.19 -22.69
N GLU A 29 -15.49 -3.63 -23.45
CA GLU A 29 -15.25 -3.98 -24.84
C GLU A 29 -13.97 -4.80 -25.00
N SER A 30 -13.99 -5.77 -25.90
CA SER A 30 -12.78 -6.46 -26.33
C SER A 30 -12.11 -5.65 -27.44
N THR A 31 -10.88 -5.23 -27.19
CA THR A 31 -10.03 -4.50 -28.15
C THR A 31 -8.85 -5.39 -28.56
N ALA A 32 -8.07 -4.95 -29.56
CA ALA A 32 -6.85 -5.65 -29.96
C ALA A 32 -5.83 -5.76 -28.81
N ASP A 33 -5.85 -4.83 -27.87
CA ASP A 33 -4.94 -4.77 -26.71
C ASP A 33 -5.51 -5.43 -25.45
N GLY A 34 -6.71 -6.04 -25.56
CA GLY A 34 -7.40 -6.72 -24.46
C GLY A 34 -8.72 -6.06 -24.06
N GLN A 35 -9.21 -6.38 -22.87
CA GLN A 35 -10.48 -5.86 -22.36
C GLN A 35 -10.35 -4.41 -21.90
N ARG A 36 -11.30 -3.56 -22.30
CA ARG A 36 -11.35 -2.15 -21.94
C ARG A 36 -12.67 -1.81 -21.27
N LEU A 37 -12.59 -1.26 -20.06
CA LEU A 37 -13.75 -0.65 -19.40
C LEU A 37 -14.11 0.64 -20.13
N ILE A 38 -15.31 0.72 -20.70
CA ILE A 38 -15.80 1.88 -21.46
C ILE A 38 -16.85 2.70 -20.69
N ALA A 39 -17.58 2.07 -19.76
CA ALA A 39 -18.56 2.74 -18.91
C ALA A 39 -18.76 1.98 -17.59
N ALA A 40 -19.14 2.71 -16.54
CA ALA A 40 -19.56 2.15 -15.26
C ALA A 40 -20.68 3.01 -14.66
N SER A 41 -21.71 2.38 -14.09
CA SER A 41 -22.77 3.08 -13.34
C SER A 41 -22.45 3.11 -11.85
N ASP A 42 -22.78 4.22 -11.19
CA ASP A 42 -22.55 4.43 -9.76
C ASP A 42 -21.10 4.17 -9.34
N PHE A 43 -20.17 4.65 -10.15
CA PHE A 43 -18.74 4.51 -9.93
C PHE A 43 -18.30 5.34 -8.72
N GLN A 44 -17.80 4.68 -7.68
CA GLN A 44 -17.33 5.32 -6.45
C GLN A 44 -15.92 4.89 -6.11
N ILE A 45 -15.03 5.85 -5.87
CA ILE A 45 -13.68 5.58 -5.37
C ILE A 45 -13.75 5.45 -3.84
N ILE A 46 -13.60 4.23 -3.34
CA ILE A 46 -13.65 3.91 -1.91
C ILE A 46 -12.27 3.88 -1.24
N ASN A 47 -11.19 3.80 -2.03
CA ASN A 47 -9.81 3.95 -1.57
C ASN A 47 -8.95 4.62 -2.66
N GLY A 48 -7.93 5.38 -2.25
CA GLY A 48 -7.02 6.07 -3.15
C GLY A 48 -6.97 7.60 -2.98
N GLY A 49 -7.41 8.12 -1.83
CA GLY A 49 -7.47 9.57 -1.57
C GLY A 49 -6.15 10.31 -1.79
N GLN A 50 -5.01 9.72 -1.40
CA GLN A 50 -3.69 10.30 -1.70
C GLN A 50 -3.38 10.29 -3.20
N THR A 51 -3.68 9.20 -3.90
CA THR A 51 -3.49 9.06 -5.35
C THR A 51 -4.30 10.13 -6.08
N THR A 52 -5.61 10.22 -5.83
CA THR A 52 -6.51 11.17 -6.49
C THR A 52 -6.19 12.62 -6.12
N ALA A 53 -5.90 12.92 -4.84
CA ALA A 53 -5.54 14.26 -4.40
C ALA A 53 -4.20 14.71 -4.99
N SER A 54 -3.19 13.84 -5.07
CA SER A 54 -1.89 14.19 -5.64
C SER A 54 -1.98 14.48 -7.14
N LEU A 55 -2.72 13.67 -7.89
CA LEU A 55 -2.97 13.90 -9.33
C LEU A 55 -3.77 15.19 -9.55
N SER A 56 -4.87 15.37 -8.82
CA SER A 56 -5.71 16.57 -8.91
C SER A 56 -4.91 17.83 -8.58
N ASN A 57 -4.19 17.84 -7.47
CA ASN A 57 -3.43 19.01 -7.03
C ASN A 57 -2.32 19.35 -8.03
N THR A 58 -1.62 18.36 -8.58
CA THR A 58 -0.54 18.58 -9.54
C THR A 58 -1.09 19.09 -10.88
N ARG A 59 -2.22 18.55 -11.36
CA ARG A 59 -2.88 19.07 -12.57
C ARG A 59 -3.35 20.51 -12.41
N HIS A 60 -3.93 20.87 -11.27
CA HIS A 60 -4.53 22.21 -11.09
C HIS A 60 -3.51 23.27 -10.68
N LYS A 61 -2.53 22.95 -9.83
CA LYS A 61 -1.52 23.92 -9.37
C LYS A 61 -0.33 24.02 -10.30
N ASP A 62 0.20 22.88 -10.72
CA ASP A 62 1.44 22.80 -11.50
C ASP A 62 1.18 22.77 -13.01
N LYS A 63 -0.10 22.61 -13.42
CA LYS A 63 -0.53 22.47 -14.82
C LYS A 63 0.20 21.35 -15.56
N SER A 64 0.65 20.33 -14.83
CA SER A 64 1.34 19.18 -15.40
C SER A 64 0.41 18.35 -16.28
N ASP A 65 0.96 17.84 -17.37
CA ASP A 65 0.31 16.82 -18.18
C ASP A 65 0.33 15.47 -17.42
N LEU A 66 -0.80 14.78 -17.40
CA LEU A 66 -0.96 13.48 -16.75
C LEU A 66 -1.03 12.32 -17.76
N ASN A 67 -0.90 12.57 -19.08
CA ASN A 67 -1.08 11.56 -20.12
C ASN A 67 -0.15 10.34 -19.98
N ALA A 68 1.06 10.52 -19.43
CA ALA A 68 2.02 9.44 -19.22
C ALA A 68 1.78 8.65 -17.92
N ILE A 69 0.76 9.00 -17.13
CA ILE A 69 0.52 8.43 -15.80
C ILE A 69 -0.50 7.31 -15.89
N PHE A 70 -0.11 6.15 -15.37
CA PHE A 70 -0.98 5.01 -15.18
C PHE A 70 -1.23 4.77 -13.69
N VAL A 71 -2.46 4.41 -13.35
CA VAL A 71 -2.91 4.12 -11.99
C VAL A 71 -3.54 2.74 -11.97
N GLN A 72 -3.08 1.87 -11.08
CA GLN A 72 -3.71 0.57 -10.88
C GLN A 72 -5.11 0.76 -10.28
N MET A 73 -6.10 0.06 -10.79
CA MET A 73 -7.45 0.07 -10.24
C MET A 73 -7.90 -1.34 -9.88
N LYS A 74 -8.44 -1.49 -8.65
CA LYS A 74 -9.28 -2.63 -8.27
C LYS A 74 -10.74 -2.21 -8.36
N LEU A 75 -11.51 -2.83 -9.25
CA LEU A 75 -12.93 -2.55 -9.42
C LEU A 75 -13.75 -3.73 -8.89
N THR A 76 -14.67 -3.46 -7.97
CA THR A 76 -15.67 -4.43 -7.48
C THR A 76 -17.03 -4.08 -8.07
N VAL A 77 -17.59 -4.98 -8.87
CA VAL A 77 -18.94 -4.81 -9.43
C VAL A 77 -19.94 -5.46 -8.47
N ILE A 78 -20.94 -4.68 -8.04
CA ILE A 78 -21.97 -5.11 -7.10
C ILE A 78 -23.25 -5.35 -7.90
N GLU A 79 -23.44 -6.60 -8.33
CA GLU A 79 -24.61 -6.99 -9.11
C GLU A 79 -25.74 -7.52 -8.21
N LYS A 80 -26.98 -7.13 -8.50
CA LYS A 80 -28.22 -7.80 -8.05
C LYS A 80 -28.44 -7.89 -6.52
N ILE A 81 -28.26 -6.79 -5.81
CA ILE A 81 -28.72 -6.66 -4.42
C ILE A 81 -29.58 -5.39 -4.25
N PRO A 82 -30.52 -5.36 -3.29
CA PRO A 82 -31.25 -4.15 -2.93
C PRO A 82 -30.30 -2.98 -2.63
N GLU A 83 -30.73 -1.75 -2.94
CA GLU A 83 -29.89 -0.55 -2.83
C GLU A 83 -29.39 -0.29 -1.39
N GLU A 84 -30.22 -0.59 -0.40
CA GLU A 84 -29.84 -0.52 1.02
C GLU A 84 -28.69 -1.49 1.36
N ASP A 85 -28.78 -2.73 0.87
CA ASP A 85 -27.73 -3.75 1.08
C ASP A 85 -26.45 -3.40 0.31
N ALA A 86 -26.58 -2.82 -0.89
CA ALA A 86 -25.44 -2.32 -1.66
C ALA A 86 -24.67 -1.24 -0.91
N THR A 87 -25.39 -0.32 -0.28
CA THR A 87 -24.79 0.76 0.51
C THR A 87 -24.00 0.21 1.69
N ILE A 88 -24.56 -0.75 2.43
CA ILE A 88 -23.88 -1.41 3.56
C ILE A 88 -22.64 -2.15 3.08
N LEU A 89 -22.74 -2.91 1.98
CA LEU A 89 -21.62 -3.65 1.41
C LEU A 89 -20.48 -2.70 0.99
N ILE A 90 -20.79 -1.57 0.34
CA ILE A 90 -19.79 -0.56 -0.04
C ILE A 90 -19.07 -0.03 1.19
N GLN A 91 -19.80 0.26 2.27
CA GLN A 91 -19.23 0.72 3.54
C GLN A 91 -18.30 -0.33 4.16
N ASP A 92 -18.70 -1.60 4.15
CA ASP A 92 -17.90 -2.69 4.69
C ASP A 92 -16.62 -2.91 3.88
N ILE A 93 -16.71 -2.92 2.54
CA ILE A 93 -15.54 -3.03 1.65
C ILE A 93 -14.57 -1.88 1.92
N SER A 94 -15.08 -0.65 2.05
CA SER A 94 -14.26 0.52 2.36
C SER A 94 -13.57 0.38 3.72
N ARG A 95 -14.30 -0.04 4.75
CA ARG A 95 -13.76 -0.23 6.11
C ARG A 95 -12.69 -1.31 6.14
N SER A 96 -12.93 -2.46 5.50
CA SER A 96 -11.98 -3.56 5.43
C SER A 96 -10.72 -3.21 4.65
N SER A 97 -10.84 -2.46 3.55
CA SER A 97 -9.69 -2.00 2.76
C SER A 97 -8.79 -1.05 3.57
N ASN A 98 -9.41 -0.12 4.31
CA ASN A 98 -8.68 0.84 5.14
C ASN A 98 -8.01 0.20 6.37
N SER A 99 -8.57 -0.87 6.93
CA SER A 99 -7.97 -1.56 8.09
C SER A 99 -6.80 -2.47 7.73
N GLN A 100 -6.76 -3.02 6.51
CA GLN A 100 -5.65 -3.88 6.04
C GLN A 100 -4.41 -3.09 5.59
N ASN A 101 -4.58 -1.87 5.07
CA ASN A 101 -3.50 -1.09 4.46
C ASN A 101 -2.59 -0.33 5.45
N LYS A 102 -2.67 -0.61 6.76
CA LYS A 102 -1.82 0.08 7.74
C LYS A 102 -0.44 -0.57 7.82
N VAL A 103 0.36 -0.39 6.77
CA VAL A 103 1.82 -0.56 6.85
C VAL A 103 2.37 0.73 7.43
N SER A 104 3.02 0.66 8.59
CA SER A 104 3.62 1.85 9.19
C SER A 104 4.95 2.19 8.52
N ASP A 105 5.35 3.46 8.56
CA ASP A 105 6.70 3.86 8.14
C ASP A 105 7.77 3.03 8.88
N ALA A 106 7.50 2.66 10.14
CA ALA A 106 8.38 1.80 10.91
C ALA A 106 8.55 0.39 10.29
N ASP A 107 7.48 -0.17 9.71
CA ASP A 107 7.54 -1.44 9.00
C ASP A 107 8.35 -1.31 7.70
N PHE A 108 8.25 -0.17 7.01
CA PHE A 108 9.08 0.12 5.84
C PHE A 108 10.56 0.30 6.21
N PHE A 109 10.86 1.12 7.22
CA PHE A 109 12.23 1.34 7.72
C PHE A 109 12.89 0.03 8.18
N SER A 110 12.12 -0.91 8.75
CA SER A 110 12.64 -2.22 9.15
C SER A 110 13.32 -3.01 8.02
N THR A 111 13.03 -2.68 6.75
CA THR A 111 13.58 -3.33 5.55
C THR A 111 14.76 -2.58 4.93
N HIS A 112 15.09 -1.38 5.41
CA HIS A 112 16.19 -0.59 4.86
C HIS A 112 17.55 -1.29 5.07
N PRO A 113 18.48 -1.25 4.09
CA PRO A 113 19.77 -1.97 4.17
C PRO A 113 20.57 -1.71 5.44
N PHE A 114 20.50 -0.48 5.96
CA PHE A 114 21.12 -0.11 7.24
C PHE A 114 20.63 -0.99 8.41
N HIS A 115 19.31 -1.16 8.55
CA HIS A 115 18.72 -1.91 9.67
C HIS A 115 18.99 -3.40 9.56
N ILE A 116 19.00 -3.94 8.33
CA ILE A 116 19.42 -5.32 8.05
C ILE A 116 20.89 -5.53 8.42
N TRP A 117 21.76 -4.56 8.10
CA TRP A 117 23.18 -4.65 8.42
C TRP A 117 23.44 -4.62 9.93
N ILE A 118 22.78 -3.72 10.67
CA ILE A 118 22.89 -3.65 12.13
C ILE A 118 22.38 -4.94 12.80
N GLU A 119 21.28 -5.52 12.32
CA GLU A 119 20.78 -6.82 12.80
C GLU A 119 21.82 -7.93 12.63
N ARG A 120 22.49 -8.00 11.47
CA ARG A 120 23.56 -8.97 11.24
C ARG A 120 24.73 -8.78 12.21
N CYS A 121 25.12 -7.53 12.47
CA CYS A 121 26.16 -7.24 13.46
C CYS A 121 25.74 -7.71 14.86
N SER A 122 24.48 -7.51 15.26
CA SER A 122 24.01 -7.93 16.59
C SER A 122 24.06 -9.45 16.77
N GLN A 123 23.82 -10.23 15.72
CA GLN A 123 23.89 -11.69 15.75
C GLN A 123 25.33 -12.25 15.83
N GLN A 124 26.31 -11.47 15.37
CA GLN A 124 27.73 -11.84 15.33
C GLN A 124 28.49 -11.37 16.58
N LEU A 125 27.99 -10.36 17.29
CA LEU A 125 28.61 -9.80 18.48
C LEU A 125 28.03 -10.44 19.75
N TYR A 126 28.90 -11.04 20.55
CA TYR A 126 28.55 -11.50 21.89
C TYR A 126 28.43 -10.30 22.84
N ALA A 127 27.34 -10.27 23.59
CA ALA A 127 27.16 -9.36 24.70
C ALA A 127 27.93 -9.91 25.91
N ARG A 128 28.65 -9.03 26.60
CA ARG A 128 29.44 -9.39 27.78
C ARG A 128 28.54 -10.02 28.84
N ALA A 129 29.02 -11.11 29.45
CA ALA A 129 28.35 -11.73 30.58
C ALA A 129 28.16 -10.71 31.71
N ILE A 130 26.93 -10.59 32.19
CA ILE A 130 26.59 -9.77 33.35
C ILE A 130 26.51 -10.75 34.55
N ASP A 131 27.07 -10.34 35.68
CA ASP A 131 26.87 -10.97 36.99
C ASP A 131 27.30 -12.45 37.10
N GLY A 132 28.48 -12.80 36.57
CA GLY A 132 29.09 -14.13 36.77
C GLY A 132 28.39 -15.28 36.04
N SER A 133 27.47 -14.99 35.12
CA SER A 133 26.82 -15.98 34.27
C SER A 133 27.84 -16.70 33.35
N GLN A 134 27.75 -18.02 33.25
CA GLN A 134 28.69 -18.86 32.46
C GLN A 134 28.39 -18.91 30.96
N TYR A 135 27.31 -18.26 30.51
CA TYR A 135 26.84 -18.31 29.13
C TYR A 135 26.91 -16.92 28.51
N ASP A 136 27.57 -16.82 27.36
CA ASP A 136 27.59 -15.59 26.57
C ASP A 136 26.18 -15.26 26.05
N THR A 137 25.74 -14.04 26.26
CA THR A 137 24.48 -13.54 25.66
C THR A 137 24.77 -12.90 24.30
N LYS A 138 23.75 -12.73 23.46
CA LYS A 138 23.89 -12.01 22.18
C LYS A 138 23.13 -10.70 22.21
N TRP A 139 23.64 -9.70 21.50
CA TRP A 139 22.89 -8.48 21.26
C TRP A 139 21.69 -8.76 20.37
N PHE A 140 20.53 -8.22 20.73
CA PHE A 140 19.35 -8.26 19.89
C PHE A 140 19.03 -6.86 19.37
N TYR A 141 19.00 -6.72 18.05
CA TYR A 141 18.54 -5.52 17.39
C TYR A 141 17.12 -5.74 16.85
N GLU A 142 16.15 -5.07 17.46
CA GLU A 142 14.76 -5.11 17.00
C GLU A 142 14.56 -4.14 15.85
N ARG A 143 14.55 -4.64 14.61
CA ARG A 143 14.32 -3.81 13.42
C ARG A 143 12.84 -3.66 13.09
N ALA A 144 12.02 -4.69 13.39
CA ALA A 144 10.58 -4.67 13.23
C ALA A 144 9.90 -4.80 14.60
N ARG A 145 8.82 -4.05 14.82
CA ARG A 145 8.12 -4.04 16.12
C ARG A 145 7.59 -5.43 16.45
N GLY A 146 7.93 -5.93 17.64
CA GLY A 146 7.51 -7.25 18.12
C GLY A 146 8.39 -8.41 17.68
N GLN A 147 9.44 -8.16 16.90
CA GLN A 147 10.33 -9.19 16.36
C GLN A 147 11.06 -9.97 17.47
N TYR A 148 11.42 -9.30 18.57
CA TYR A 148 12.08 -9.97 19.70
C TYR A 148 11.21 -11.07 20.31
N PHE A 149 9.91 -10.80 20.48
CA PHE A 149 8.98 -11.74 21.10
C PHE A 149 8.66 -12.91 20.17
N GLN A 150 8.51 -12.67 18.85
CA GLN A 150 8.31 -13.76 17.88
C GLN A 150 9.48 -14.74 17.86
N ASN A 151 10.72 -14.23 17.80
CA ASN A 151 11.93 -15.07 17.77
C ASN A 151 12.18 -15.88 19.05
N LYS A 152 11.53 -15.55 20.17
CA LYS A 152 11.60 -16.38 21.40
C LYS A 152 10.60 -17.53 21.43
N CYS A 153 9.54 -17.45 20.62
CA CYS A 153 8.48 -18.45 20.56
C CYS A 153 8.69 -19.48 19.43
N THR A 154 9.84 -19.43 18.75
CA THR A 154 10.25 -20.34 17.67
C THR A 154 11.46 -21.13 18.12
#